data_AF-A0A3M5VEE0-F1
#
_entry.id   AF-A0A3M5VEE0-F1
#
_cell.length_a   1.000
_cell.length_b   1.000
_cell.length_c   1.000
_cell.angle_alpha   90.00
_cell.angle_beta   90.00
_cell.angle_gamma   90.00
#
_symmetry.space_group_name_H-M   'P 1'
#
loop_
_entity.id
_entity.type
_entity.pdbx_description
1 polymer ?
#
loop_
_entity_poly.entity_id
_entity_poly.type
_entity_poly.pdbx_seq_one_letter_code
_entity_poly.pdbx_strand_id
1 'polypeptide(L)'
;MLWAVIVMMLAGLIMTLFTPLALVIPGVLIFTFGFFGAHSVASSWVGRRATTARGQAASLYLFCYYAGSSVAGTGGGVFWHYAGWNGIGLFIGALLLMALGVALRLARLQPLGARV
;
A
#
# COMPACT_ATOMS: atom_id res chain seq x y z
N MET A 1 7.91 -2.91 10.11
CA MET A 1 8.12 -1.76 9.20
C MET A 1 7.01 -1.63 8.19
N LEU A 2 6.76 -2.64 7.34
CA LEU A 2 5.67 -2.59 6.33
C LEU A 2 4.27 -2.34 6.95
N TRP A 3 3.93 -3.04 8.03
CA TRP A 3 2.64 -2.83 8.72
C TRP A 3 2.46 -1.39 9.23
N ALA A 4 3.54 -0.75 9.71
CA ALA A 4 3.48 0.59 10.29
C ALA A 4 3.20 1.66 9.23
N VAL A 5 3.84 1.56 8.07
CA VAL A 5 3.58 2.48 6.94
C VAL A 5 2.18 2.27 6.34
N ILE A 6 1.62 1.06 6.38
CA ILE A 6 0.22 0.81 5.99
C ILE A 6 -0.76 1.43 7.00
N VAL A 7 -0.49 1.32 8.31
CA VAL A 7 -1.30 2.01 9.33
C VAL A 7 -1.26 3.52 9.14
N MET A 8 -0.08 4.07 8.79
CA MET A 8 0.05 5.48 8.43
C MET A 8 -0.79 5.85 7.20
N MET A 9 -0.79 5.02 6.15
CA MET A 9 -1.69 5.22 5.00
C MET A 9 -3.16 5.21 5.39
N LEU A 10 -3.58 4.27 6.25
CA LEU A 10 -4.95 4.22 6.77
C LEU A 10 -5.33 5.48 7.53
N ALA A 11 -4.44 6.00 8.38
CA ALA A 11 -4.68 7.26 9.09
C ALA A 11 -4.84 8.43 8.11
N GLY A 12 -3.96 8.54 7.10
CA GLY A 12 -4.06 9.55 6.05
C GLY A 12 -5.38 9.45 5.26
N LEU A 13 -5.81 8.23 4.92
CA LEU A 13 -7.09 7.98 4.24
C LEU A 13 -8.28 8.42 5.10
N ILE A 14 -8.28 8.08 6.40
CA ILE A 14 -9.38 8.49 7.30
C ILE A 14 -9.45 10.02 7.37
N MET A 15 -8.31 10.71 7.38
CA MET A 15 -8.26 12.18 7.35
C MET A 15 -8.85 12.77 6.07
N THR A 16 -8.68 12.11 4.92
CA THR A 16 -9.27 12.59 3.65
C THR A 16 -10.78 12.39 3.55
N LEU A 17 -11.38 11.57 4.43
CA LEU A 17 -12.83 11.36 4.47
C LEU A 17 -13.58 12.48 5.20
N PHE A 18 -12.88 13.36 5.93
CA PHE A 18 -13.50 14.51 6.57
C PHE A 18 -13.73 15.66 5.57
N THR A 19 -14.73 16.48 5.85
CA THR A 19 -15.08 17.66 5.04
C THR A 19 -14.10 18.84 5.14
N PRO A 20 -13.51 19.17 6.31
CA PRO A 20 -12.63 20.33 6.42
C PRO A 20 -11.34 20.14 5.62
N LEU A 21 -11.09 21.06 4.68
CA LEU A 21 -9.89 21.02 3.83
C LEU A 21 -8.58 21.00 4.63
N ALA A 22 -8.56 21.66 5.79
CA ALA A 22 -7.43 21.66 6.72
C ALA A 22 -7.05 20.25 7.24
N LEU A 23 -7.97 19.29 7.23
CA LEU A 23 -7.70 17.88 7.56
C LEU A 23 -7.33 17.07 6.32
N VAL A 24 -7.95 17.35 5.18
CA VAL A 24 -7.70 16.63 3.93
C VAL A 24 -6.26 16.81 3.45
N ILE A 25 -5.72 18.04 3.50
CA ILE A 25 -4.35 18.34 3.07
C ILE A 25 -3.30 17.48 3.81
N PRO A 26 -3.22 17.51 5.16
CA PRO A 26 -2.30 16.64 5.87
C PRO A 26 -2.63 15.16 5.68
N GLY A 27 -3.91 14.80 5.51
CA GLY A 27 -4.31 13.42 5.19
C GLY A 27 -3.69 12.89 3.90
N VAL A 28 -3.73 13.68 2.82
CA VAL A 28 -3.09 13.35 1.54
C VAL A 28 -1.58 13.21 1.69
N LEU A 29 -0.93 14.10 2.44
CA LEU A 29 0.52 14.04 2.70
C LEU A 29 0.91 12.76 3.45
N ILE A 30 0.18 12.44 4.51
CA ILE A 30 0.39 11.23 5.32
C ILE A 30 0.16 9.98 4.47
N PHE A 31 -0.92 9.94 3.69
CA PHE A 31 -1.21 8.84 2.77
C PHE A 31 -0.09 8.63 1.76
N THR A 32 0.39 9.72 1.15
CA THR A 32 1.46 9.71 0.15
C THR A 32 2.77 9.22 0.75
N PHE A 33 3.15 9.73 1.92
CA PHE A 33 4.35 9.27 2.61
C PHE A 33 4.27 7.78 2.96
N GLY A 34 3.13 7.33 3.47
CA GLY A 34 2.87 5.92 3.75
C GLY A 34 2.98 5.04 2.50
N PHE A 35 2.46 5.51 1.35
CA PHE A 35 2.56 4.80 0.07
C PHE A 35 4.01 4.62 -0.38
N PHE A 36 4.79 5.71 -0.41
CA PHE A 36 6.21 5.64 -0.78
C PHE A 36 7.01 4.76 0.18
N GLY A 37 6.70 4.83 1.48
CA GLY A 37 7.28 3.96 2.49
C GLY A 37 6.96 2.48 2.25
N ALA A 38 5.69 2.15 2.00
CA ALA A 38 5.25 0.79 1.74
C ALA A 38 5.88 0.22 0.46
N HIS A 39 5.87 0.98 -0.63
CA HIS A 39 6.48 0.60 -1.91
C HIS A 39 7.98 0.36 -1.79
N SER A 40 8.69 1.26 -1.09
CA SER A 40 10.15 1.15 -0.89
C SER A 40 10.50 -0.07 -0.03
N VAL A 41 9.76 -0.31 1.06
CA VAL A 41 9.96 -1.49 1.91
C VAL A 41 9.67 -2.78 1.15
N ALA A 42 8.56 -2.85 0.40
CA ALA A 42 8.21 -4.03 -0.38
C ALA A 42 9.24 -4.32 -1.48
N SER A 43 9.62 -3.31 -2.26
CA SER A 43 10.63 -3.44 -3.34
C SER A 43 11.99 -3.89 -2.79
N SER A 44 12.46 -3.28 -1.70
CA SER A 44 13.73 -3.69 -1.06
C SER A 44 13.69 -5.12 -0.53
N TRP A 45 12.54 -5.59 -0.03
CA TRP A 45 12.37 -6.97 0.44
C TRP A 45 12.42 -7.98 -0.69
N VAL A 46 11.82 -7.68 -1.85
CA VAL A 46 11.90 -8.54 -3.05
C VAL A 46 13.36 -8.72 -3.46
N GLY A 47 14.12 -7.63 -3.56
CA GLY A 47 15.54 -7.68 -3.91
C GLY A 47 16.40 -8.45 -2.90
N ARG A 48 16.16 -8.26 -1.60
CA ARG A 48 16.92 -8.93 -0.53
C ARG A 48 16.59 -10.43 -0.38
N ARG A 49 15.35 -10.84 -0.63
CA ARG A 49 14.90 -12.23 -0.50
C ARG A 49 15.17 -13.08 -1.74
N ALA A 50 15.29 -12.46 -2.91
CA ALA A 50 15.67 -13.17 -4.13
C ALA A 50 17.17 -13.58 -4.07
N THR A 51 17.42 -14.85 -3.75
CA THR A 51 18.78 -15.44 -3.75
C THR A 51 19.23 -15.84 -5.14
N THR A 52 18.28 -16.25 -6.00
CA THR A 52 18.47 -16.58 -7.41
C THR A 52 17.46 -15.78 -8.26
N ALA A 53 17.74 -15.63 -9.55
CA ALA A 53 16.84 -14.97 -10.52
C ALA A 53 16.27 -13.61 -10.06
N ARG A 54 17.11 -12.73 -9.48
CA ARG A 54 16.69 -11.42 -8.96
C ARG A 54 15.92 -10.56 -9.97
N GLY A 55 16.35 -10.60 -11.24
CA GLY A 55 15.67 -9.90 -12.32
C GLY A 55 14.21 -10.34 -12.47
N GLN A 56 13.96 -11.66 -12.47
CA GLN A 56 12.61 -12.23 -12.57
C GLN A 56 11.74 -11.91 -11.35
N ALA A 57 12.33 -11.92 -10.15
CA ALA A 57 11.61 -11.54 -8.93
C ALA A 57 11.18 -10.06 -8.96
N ALA A 58 12.07 -9.17 -9.42
CA ALA A 58 11.77 -7.74 -9.56
C ALA A 58 10.71 -7.47 -10.64
N SER A 59 10.80 -8.13 -11.80
CA SER A 59 9.80 -7.98 -12.86
C SER A 59 8.45 -8.55 -12.44
N LEU A 60 8.39 -9.64 -11.66
CA LEU A 60 7.15 -10.14 -11.10
C LEU A 60 6.52 -9.14 -10.12
N TYR A 61 7.32 -8.50 -9.27
CA TYR A 61 6.84 -7.42 -8.39
C TYR A 61 6.26 -6.25 -9.18
N LEU A 62 6.97 -5.78 -10.21
CA LEU A 62 6.50 -4.69 -11.07
C LEU A 62 5.25 -5.08 -11.86
N PHE A 63 5.20 -6.30 -12.39
CA PHE A 63 4.01 -6.83 -13.04
C PHE A 63 2.80 -6.78 -12.10
N CYS A 64 2.93 -7.31 -10.89
CA CYS A 64 1.87 -7.26 -9.89
C CYS A 64 1.50 -5.82 -9.49
N TYR A 65 2.49 -4.93 -9.37
CA TYR A 65 2.27 -3.51 -9.05
C TYR A 65 1.42 -2.81 -10.12
N TYR A 66 1.78 -2.98 -11.40
CA TYR A 66 1.04 -2.37 -12.50
C TYR A 66 -0.31 -3.05 -12.74
N ALA A 67 -0.37 -4.38 -12.73
CA ALA A 67 -1.62 -5.12 -12.89
C ALA A 67 -2.62 -4.78 -11.78
N GLY A 68 -2.16 -4.76 -10.52
CA GLY A 68 -2.97 -4.33 -9.39
C GLY A 68 -3.44 -2.88 -9.51
N SER A 69 -2.57 -1.99 -9.99
CA SER A 69 -2.92 -0.58 -10.22
C SER A 69 -3.96 -0.42 -11.33
N SER A 70 -3.89 -1.20 -12.41
CA SER A 70 -4.91 -1.20 -13.46
C SER A 70 -6.25 -1.68 -12.93
N VAL A 71 -6.29 -2.81 -12.21
CA VAL A 71 -7.52 -3.36 -11.64
C VAL A 71 -8.12 -2.41 -10.61
N ALA A 72 -7.31 -1.90 -9.68
CA ALA A 72 -7.77 -0.97 -8.64
C ALA A 72 -8.15 0.39 -9.23
N GLY A 73 -7.45 0.88 -10.26
CA GLY A 73 -7.78 2.12 -10.95
C GLY A 73 -9.15 2.04 -11.65
N THR A 74 -9.39 0.96 -12.41
CA THR A 74 -10.70 0.72 -13.03
C THR A 74 -11.79 0.50 -11.98
N GLY A 75 -11.51 -0.33 -10.96
CA GLY A 75 -12.44 -0.61 -9.86
C GLY A 75 -12.82 0.64 -9.09
N GLY A 76 -11.87 1.53 -8.81
CA GLY A 76 -12.09 2.79 -8.11
C GLY A 76 -13.13 3.69 -8.81
N GLY A 77 -13.15 3.69 -10.14
CA GLY A 77 -14.17 4.41 -10.92
C GLY A 77 -15.60 3.92 -10.66
N VAL A 78 -15.77 2.61 -10.44
CA VAL A 78 -17.07 2.02 -10.08
C VAL A 78 -17.52 2.51 -8.71
N PHE A 79 -16.63 2.48 -7.71
CA PHE A 79 -16.97 2.96 -6.35
C PHE A 79 -17.23 4.46 -6.30
N TRP A 80 -16.51 5.24 -7.11
CA TRP A 80 -16.79 6.67 -7.29
C TRP A 80 -18.19 6.89 -7.85
N HIS A 81 -18.60 6.13 -8.86
CA HIS A 81 -19.91 6.28 -9.47
C HIS A 81 -21.07 6.05 -8.49
N TYR A 82 -20.96 5.07 -7.60
CA TYR A 82 -22.04 4.73 -6.66
C TYR A 82 -22.06 5.55 -5.36
N ALA A 83 -20.90 5.93 -4.83
CA ALA A 83 -20.81 6.53 -3.49
C ALA A 83 -19.78 7.67 -3.39
N GLY A 84 -19.32 8.20 -4.53
CA GLY A 84 -18.39 9.32 -4.59
C GLY A 84 -17.10 9.05 -3.81
N TRP A 85 -16.63 10.05 -3.08
CA TRP A 85 -15.38 9.97 -2.32
C TRP A 85 -15.44 8.95 -1.18
N ASN A 86 -16.58 8.81 -0.50
CA ASN A 86 -16.76 7.81 0.55
C ASN A 86 -16.68 6.38 -0.03
N GLY A 87 -17.20 6.17 -1.24
CA GLY A 87 -17.04 4.91 -1.97
C GLY A 87 -15.57 4.57 -2.23
N ILE A 88 -14.80 5.53 -2.76
CA ILE A 88 -13.35 5.38 -2.95
C ILE A 88 -12.66 5.09 -1.60
N GLY A 89 -13.02 5.81 -0.54
CA GLY A 89 -12.46 5.64 0.80
C GLY A 89 -12.68 4.24 1.34
N LEU A 90 -13.90 3.69 1.23
CA LEU A 90 -14.20 2.32 1.62
C LEU A 90 -13.42 1.29 0.78
N PHE A 91 -13.34 1.51 -0.54
CA PHE A 91 -12.61 0.63 -1.44
C PHE A 91 -11.12 0.57 -1.12
N ILE A 92 -10.45 1.73 -1.04
CA ILE A 92 -9.04 1.83 -0.68
C ILE A 92 -8.82 1.31 0.74
N GLY A 93 -9.72 1.64 1.68
CA GLY A 93 -9.67 1.15 3.05
C GLY A 93 -9.68 -0.38 3.13
N ALA A 94 -10.55 -1.04 2.36
CA ALA A 94 -10.59 -2.50 2.29
C ALA A 94 -9.29 -3.08 1.72
N LEU A 95 -8.74 -2.50 0.65
CA LEU A 95 -7.44 -2.91 0.08
C LEU A 95 -6.31 -2.75 1.10
N LEU A 96 -6.28 -1.64 1.85
CA LEU A 96 -5.28 -1.39 2.88
C LEU A 96 -5.41 -2.33 4.08
N LEU A 97 -6.63 -2.69 4.48
CA LEU A 97 -6.86 -3.69 5.54
C LEU A 97 -6.38 -5.08 5.11
N MET A 98 -6.65 -5.48 3.85
CA MET A 98 -6.10 -6.71 3.30
C MET A 98 -4.56 -6.67 3.27
N ALA A 99 -3.98 -5.57 2.80
CA ALA A 99 -2.53 -5.38 2.80
C ALA A 99 -1.93 -5.41 4.21
N LEU A 100 -2.62 -4.83 5.21
CA LEU A 100 -2.22 -4.87 6.61
C LEU A 100 -2.21 -6.31 7.15
N GLY A 101 -3.25 -7.10 6.85
CA GLY A 101 -3.30 -8.52 7.21
C GLY A 101 -2.12 -9.31 6.64
N VAL A 102 -1.78 -9.08 5.37
CA VAL A 102 -0.59 -9.66 4.73
C VAL A 102 0.68 -9.17 5.42
N ALA A 103 0.81 -7.87 5.68
CA ALA A 103 1.99 -7.30 6.32
C ALA A 103 2.22 -7.82 7.76
N LEU A 104 1.15 -8.03 8.53
CA LEU A 104 1.20 -8.62 9.86
C LEU A 104 1.62 -10.09 9.81
N ARG A 105 1.13 -10.85 8.81
CA ARG A 105 1.58 -12.23 8.58
C ARG A 105 3.06 -12.27 8.21
N LEU A 106 3.49 -11.37 7.33
CA LEU A 106 4.89 -11.26 6.90
C LEU A 106 5.82 -10.77 8.03
N ALA A 107 5.30 -10.01 8.99
CA ALA A 107 6.07 -9.55 10.15
C ALA A 107 6.51 -10.70 11.08
N ARG A 108 5.87 -11.86 10.98
CA ARG A 108 6.27 -13.08 11.70
C ARG A 108 7.40 -13.85 11.03
N LEU A 109 7.77 -13.50 9.80
CA LEU A 109 8.87 -14.15 9.11
C LEU A 109 10.19 -13.77 9.78
N GLN A 110 11.06 -14.76 9.96
CA GLN A 110 12.39 -14.52 10.53
C GLN A 110 13.14 -13.47 9.71
N PRO A 111 13.76 -12.47 10.37
CA PRO A 111 14.61 -11.51 9.69
C PRO A 111 15.72 -12.25 8.94
N LEU A 112 15.98 -11.86 7.70
CA LEU A 112 17.19 -12.32 7.01
C LEU A 112 18.39 -11.85 7.83
N GLY A 113 19.24 -12.78 8.26
CA GLY A 113 20.50 -12.45 8.93
C GLY A 113 21.30 -11.43 8.13
N ALA A 114 22.00 -10.53 8.83
CA ALA A 114 22.90 -9.58 8.18
C ALA A 114 23.94 -10.37 7.37
N ARG A 115 23.92 -10.22 6.04
CA ARG A 115 25.05 -10.68 5.23
C ARG A 115 26.14 -9.65 5.43
N VAL A 116 27.18 -10.05 6.18
CA VAL A 116 28.47 -9.34 6.27
C VAL A 116 29.11 -9.37 4.89
#